data_AF-A0AAU3JVL3-F1
#
_entry.id   AF-A0AAU3JVL3-F1
#
_cell.length_a   1.000
_cell.length_b   1.000
_cell.length_c   1.000
_cell.angle_alpha   90.00
_cell.angle_beta   90.00
_cell.angle_gamma   90.00
#
_symmetry.space_group_name_H-M   'P 1'
#
loop_
_entity.id
_entity.type
_entity.pdbx_description
1 polymer ?
#
loop_
_entity_poly.entity_id
_entity_poly.type
_entity_poly.pdbx_seq_one_letter_code
_entity_poly.pdbx_strand_id
1 'polypeptide(L)'
;MRRRHRDQPRDPLIPVVPDAIAVAISEVVTLIEIFDHAHARMVDSGEVDKETLANASGSALVPMLYARAGCSSLQGRSSIPLLTDEIGLLEAAVINLESYQGNEVVLCAGYQLLEDFANRKRNTSPVCHVHGILAFTGEAEGTTSGSVAPSMA
;
A
#
# COMPACT_ATOMS: atom_id res chain seq x y z
N MET A 1 -15.71 52.79 19.46
CA MET A 1 -15.94 51.43 18.93
C MET A 1 -14.71 51.02 18.14
N ARG A 2 -13.80 50.16 18.66
CA ARG A 2 -13.63 48.72 18.31
C ARG A 2 -13.94 48.44 16.83
N ARG A 3 -13.03 47.88 16.02
CA ARG A 3 -12.41 46.55 16.17
C ARG A 3 -11.00 46.50 15.56
N ARG A 4 -10.07 45.86 16.28
CA ARG A 4 -8.74 45.48 15.81
C ARG A 4 -8.88 44.29 14.86
N HIS A 5 -8.32 44.41 13.65
CA HIS A 5 -8.10 43.29 12.75
C HIS A 5 -7.04 42.39 13.38
N ARG A 6 -7.45 41.23 13.89
CA ARG A 6 -6.55 40.22 14.46
C ARG A 6 -6.13 39.35 13.30
N ASP A 7 -4.91 39.55 12.80
CA ASP A 7 -4.26 38.56 11.95
C ASP A 7 -4.11 37.28 12.79
N GLN A 8 -4.90 36.28 12.41
CA GLN A 8 -4.86 34.97 13.00
C GLN A 8 -3.65 34.24 12.40
N PRO A 9 -2.70 33.74 13.21
CA PRO A 9 -1.65 32.89 12.68
C PRO A 9 -2.33 31.66 12.09
N ARG A 10 -2.09 31.40 10.80
CA ARG A 10 -2.42 30.12 10.18
C ARG A 10 -1.63 29.06 10.93
N ASP A 11 -2.33 28.14 11.59
CA ASP A 11 -1.68 26.96 12.16
C ASP A 11 -0.80 26.31 11.07
N PRO A 12 0.44 25.89 11.40
CA PRO A 12 1.23 25.13 10.46
C PRO A 12 0.43 23.90 10.06
N LEU A 13 0.24 23.71 8.75
CA LEU A 13 -0.31 22.49 8.17
C LEU A 13 0.55 21.34 8.71
N ILE A 14 0.07 20.65 9.74
CA ILE A 14 0.68 19.41 10.20
C ILE A 14 0.70 18.52 8.97
N PRO A 15 1.88 18.07 8.49
CA PRO A 15 1.92 17.13 7.38
C PRO A 15 1.07 15.95 7.80
N VAL A 16 -0.02 15.69 7.07
CA VAL A 16 -0.78 14.46 7.25
C VAL A 16 0.18 13.35 6.90
N VAL A 17 0.73 12.68 7.91
CA VAL A 17 1.54 11.48 7.68
C VAL A 17 0.58 10.49 7.04
N PRO A 18 0.86 10.03 5.81
CA PRO A 18 -0.08 9.17 5.12
C PRO A 18 -0.20 7.86 5.91
N ASP A 19 -1.44 7.49 6.23
CA ASP A 19 -1.74 6.32 7.03
C ASP A 19 -1.75 5.07 6.14
N ALA A 20 -0.97 4.06 6.54
CA ALA A 20 -0.87 2.79 5.83
C ALA A 20 -1.39 1.63 6.68
N ILE A 21 -2.01 0.65 6.03
CA ILE A 21 -2.28 -0.65 6.64
C ILE A 21 -1.09 -1.58 6.40
N ALA A 22 -0.88 -2.50 7.34
CA ALA A 22 0.08 -3.58 7.18
C ALA A 22 -0.53 -4.69 6.32
N VAL A 23 0.17 -5.03 5.22
CA VAL A 23 -0.15 -6.19 4.38
C VAL A 23 1.00 -7.19 4.37
N ALA A 24 0.66 -8.47 4.26
CA ALA A 24 1.62 -9.55 4.13
C ALA A 24 2.10 -9.69 2.68
N ILE A 25 3.25 -10.35 2.49
CA ILE A 25 3.78 -10.61 1.15
C ILE A 25 2.81 -11.41 0.26
N SER A 26 2.05 -12.34 0.84
CA SER A 26 1.03 -13.10 0.11
C SER A 26 -0.07 -12.20 -0.44
N GLU A 27 -0.49 -11.19 0.33
CA GLU A 27 -1.51 -10.23 -0.09
C GLU A 27 -0.97 -9.30 -1.17
N VAL A 28 0.32 -8.95 -1.11
CA VAL A 28 0.99 -8.21 -2.18
C VAL A 28 1.02 -9.02 -3.48
N VAL A 29 1.30 -10.32 -3.41
CA VAL A 29 1.25 -11.21 -4.59
C VAL A 29 -0.16 -11.24 -5.17
N THR A 30 -1.18 -11.44 -4.34
CA THR A 30 -2.58 -11.43 -4.79
C THR A 30 -3.00 -10.08 -5.39
N LEU A 31 -2.57 -8.96 -4.80
CA LEU A 31 -2.77 -7.61 -5.36
C LEU A 31 -2.19 -7.48 -6.77
N ILE A 32 -0.95 -7.92 -6.96
CA ILE A 32 -0.27 -7.85 -8.26
C ILE A 32 -1.00 -8.73 -9.29
N GLU A 33 -1.40 -9.94 -8.91
CA GLU A 33 -2.18 -10.83 -9.79
C GLU A 33 -3.50 -10.17 -10.23
N ILE A 34 -4.21 -9.50 -9.32
CA ILE A 34 -5.45 -8.79 -9.64
C ILE A 34 -5.18 -7.63 -10.62
N PHE A 35 -4.16 -6.81 -10.36
CA PHE A 35 -3.82 -5.68 -11.22
C PHE A 35 -3.39 -6.12 -12.62
N ASP A 36 -2.62 -7.21 -12.72
CA ASP A 36 -2.21 -7.77 -14.00
C ASP A 36 -3.40 -8.31 -14.81
N HIS A 37 -4.35 -8.98 -14.15
CA HIS A 37 -5.57 -9.44 -14.82
C HIS A 37 -6.46 -8.27 -15.25
N ALA A 38 -6.63 -7.26 -14.39
CA ALA A 38 -7.40 -6.06 -14.74
C ALA A 38 -6.76 -5.36 -15.95
N HIS A 39 -5.43 -5.24 -15.95
CA HIS A 39 -4.67 -4.64 -17.03
C HIS A 39 -4.88 -5.40 -18.34
N ALA A 40 -4.74 -6.73 -18.32
CA ALA A 40 -4.93 -7.58 -19.49
C ALA A 40 -6.35 -7.43 -20.09
N ARG A 41 -7.40 -7.45 -19.24
CA ARG A 41 -8.78 -7.29 -19.71
C ARG A 41 -9.04 -5.91 -20.33
N MET A 42 -8.45 -4.86 -19.74
CA MET A 42 -8.59 -3.51 -20.28
C MET A 42 -7.83 -3.34 -21.60
N VAL A 43 -6.63 -3.92 -21.74
CA VAL A 43 -5.89 -3.94 -23.01
C VAL A 43 -6.71 -4.64 -24.10
N ASP A 44 -7.31 -5.78 -23.79
CA ASP A 44 -8.15 -6.55 -24.73
C ASP A 44 -9.40 -5.76 -25.15
N SER A 45 -9.94 -4.90 -24.28
CA SER A 45 -11.10 -4.06 -24.61
C SER A 45 -10.77 -2.92 -25.58
N GLY A 46 -9.52 -2.47 -25.66
CA GLY A 46 -9.03 -1.55 -26.69
C GLY A 46 -9.45 -0.07 -26.57
N GLU A 47 -10.09 0.34 -25.48
CA GLU A 47 -10.74 1.68 -25.39
C GLU A 47 -10.00 2.73 -24.55
N VAL A 48 -8.75 2.49 -24.13
CA VAL A 48 -8.11 3.34 -23.10
C VAL A 48 -6.66 3.70 -23.47
N ASP A 49 -6.26 4.96 -23.26
CA ASP A 49 -4.86 5.39 -23.40
C ASP A 49 -3.97 4.79 -22.30
N LYS A 50 -2.64 4.84 -22.48
CA LYS A 50 -1.69 4.13 -21.59
C LYS A 50 -1.69 4.64 -20.14
N GLU A 51 -1.88 5.94 -19.93
CA GLU A 51 -1.84 6.52 -18.58
C GLU A 51 -3.12 6.17 -17.83
N THR A 52 -4.27 6.36 -18.48
CA THR A 52 -5.56 5.96 -17.92
C THR A 52 -5.61 4.47 -17.66
N LEU A 53 -5.06 3.65 -18.56
CA LEU A 53 -4.97 2.20 -18.41
C LEU A 53 -4.16 1.81 -17.17
N ALA A 54 -2.98 2.40 -16.96
CA ALA A 54 -2.13 2.06 -15.83
C ALA A 54 -2.74 2.46 -14.47
N ASN A 55 -3.47 3.57 -14.43
CA ASN A 55 -4.15 4.05 -13.23
C ASN A 55 -5.41 3.24 -12.94
N ALA A 56 -6.26 3.01 -13.94
CA ALA A 56 -7.53 2.31 -13.77
C ALA A 56 -7.35 0.79 -13.53
N SER A 57 -6.28 0.19 -14.07
CA SER A 57 -5.95 -1.21 -13.78
C SER A 57 -5.17 -1.40 -12.48
N GLY A 58 -4.70 -0.31 -11.86
CA GLY A 58 -3.79 -0.34 -10.70
C GLY A 58 -2.36 -0.80 -11.02
N SER A 59 -2.01 -1.06 -12.29
CA SER A 59 -0.68 -1.60 -12.65
C SER A 59 0.45 -0.61 -12.37
N ALA A 60 0.16 0.69 -12.31
CA ALA A 60 1.12 1.72 -11.89
C ALA A 60 1.66 1.48 -10.46
N LEU A 61 0.93 0.77 -9.61
CA LEU A 61 1.33 0.47 -8.22
C LEU A 61 2.30 -0.72 -8.11
N VAL A 62 2.33 -1.62 -9.10
CA VAL A 62 3.11 -2.88 -9.05
C VAL A 62 4.60 -2.66 -8.80
N PRO A 63 5.31 -1.73 -9.48
CA PRO A 63 6.73 -1.50 -9.20
C PRO A 63 6.98 -1.01 -7.78
N MET A 64 6.08 -0.18 -7.24
CA MET A 64 6.18 0.33 -5.87
C MET A 64 5.95 -0.79 -4.84
N LEU A 65 5.02 -1.71 -5.09
CA LEU A 65 4.80 -2.87 -4.23
C LEU A 65 6.02 -3.77 -4.15
N TYR A 66 6.67 -4.06 -5.29
CA TYR A 66 7.93 -4.82 -5.29
C TYR A 66 9.04 -4.10 -4.52
N ALA A 67 9.18 -2.79 -4.70
CA ALA A 67 10.19 -2.01 -3.98
C ALA A 67 9.94 -2.05 -2.46
N ARG A 68 8.69 -1.90 -2.01
CA ARG A 68 8.32 -1.95 -0.59
C ARG A 68 8.48 -3.34 0.01
N ALA A 69 8.13 -4.39 -0.74
CA ALA A 69 8.36 -5.77 -0.34
C ALA A 69 9.86 -6.06 -0.15
N GLY A 70 10.69 -5.63 -1.11
CA GLY A 70 12.15 -5.75 -1.01
C GLY A 70 12.73 -4.96 0.15
N CYS A 71 12.28 -3.72 0.36
CA CYS A 71 12.72 -2.88 1.48
C CYS A 71 12.34 -3.51 2.83
N SER A 72 11.10 -4.00 2.97
CA SER A 72 10.62 -4.67 4.18
C SER A 72 11.46 -5.92 4.46
N SER A 73 11.75 -6.73 3.44
CA SER A 73 12.61 -7.91 3.56
C SER A 73 14.02 -7.56 4.02
N LEU A 74 14.64 -6.50 3.48
CA LEU A 74 15.97 -6.05 3.89
C LEU A 74 16.00 -5.55 5.35
N GLN A 75 14.88 -5.05 5.85
CA GLN A 75 14.70 -4.61 7.23
C GLN A 75 14.31 -5.76 8.18
N GLY A 76 14.19 -7.00 7.69
CA GLY A 76 13.74 -8.14 8.49
C GLY A 76 12.26 -8.08 8.87
N ARG A 77 11.45 -7.33 8.12
CA ARG A 77 10.03 -7.12 8.38
C ARG A 77 9.17 -7.96 7.43
N SER A 78 8.10 -8.52 7.98
CA SER A 78 7.08 -9.24 7.22
C SER A 78 5.92 -8.37 6.74
N SER A 79 5.77 -7.18 7.32
CA SER A 79 4.69 -6.24 7.01
C SER A 79 5.14 -5.19 6.00
N ILE A 80 4.34 -5.03 4.95
CA ILE A 80 4.55 -4.10 3.85
C ILE A 80 3.50 -3.00 3.98
N PRO A 81 3.86 -1.71 3.87
CA PRO A 81 2.87 -0.64 3.94
C PRO A 81 2.08 -0.54 2.64
N LEU A 82 0.75 -0.59 2.76
CA LEU A 82 -0.21 -0.22 1.72
C LEU A 82 -0.94 1.04 2.16
N LEU A 83 -0.85 2.11 1.38
CA LEU A 83 -1.52 3.37 1.69
C LEU A 83 -3.04 3.22 1.55
N THR A 84 -3.77 3.97 2.36
CA THR A 84 -5.24 3.94 2.32
C THR A 84 -5.78 4.33 0.95
N ASP A 85 -5.13 5.27 0.25
CA ASP A 85 -5.51 5.70 -1.10
C ASP A 85 -5.23 4.63 -2.16
N GLU A 86 -4.24 3.76 -1.93
CA GLU A 86 -3.90 2.66 -2.84
C GLU A 86 -4.93 1.53 -2.81
N ILE A 87 -5.71 1.42 -1.73
CA ILE A 87 -6.86 0.51 -1.68
C ILE A 87 -7.90 0.91 -2.73
N GLY A 88 -8.04 2.21 -3.04
CA GLY A 88 -8.93 2.68 -4.10
C GLY A 88 -8.52 2.19 -5.50
N LEU A 89 -7.23 1.89 -5.72
CA LEU A 89 -6.77 1.28 -6.97
C LEU A 89 -7.20 -0.19 -7.07
N LEU A 90 -7.22 -0.92 -5.95
CA LEU A 90 -7.81 -2.26 -5.90
C LEU A 90 -9.32 -2.22 -6.18
N GLU A 91 -10.04 -1.27 -5.57
CA GLU A 91 -11.48 -1.08 -5.83
C GLU A 91 -11.74 -0.86 -7.33
N ALA A 92 -10.98 0.03 -7.97
CA ALA A 92 -11.08 0.28 -9.40
C ALA A 92 -10.76 -0.95 -10.26
N ALA A 93 -9.70 -1.68 -9.92
CA ALA A 93 -9.31 -2.90 -10.64
C ALA A 93 -10.37 -4.00 -10.56
N VAL A 94 -10.99 -4.19 -9.38
CA VAL A 94 -12.09 -5.15 -9.17
C VAL A 94 -13.32 -4.76 -9.99
N ILE A 95 -13.72 -3.49 -9.97
CA ILE A 95 -14.85 -2.99 -10.78
C ILE A 95 -14.58 -3.21 -12.28
N ASN A 96 -13.36 -2.95 -12.74
CA ASN A 96 -12.97 -3.18 -14.12
C ASN A 96 -13.00 -4.67 -14.48
N LEU A 97 -12.50 -5.55 -13.61
CA LEU A 97 -12.61 -6.99 -13.81
C LEU A 97 -14.06 -7.45 -13.92
N GLU A 98 -14.95 -6.96 -13.06
CA GLU A 98 -16.38 -7.28 -13.15
C GLU A 98 -16.98 -6.78 -14.47
N SER A 99 -16.70 -5.54 -14.85
CA SER A 99 -17.23 -4.89 -16.05
C SER A 99 -16.77 -5.59 -17.35
N TYR A 100 -15.52 -6.05 -17.37
CA TYR A 100 -14.94 -6.74 -18.52
C TYR A 100 -14.97 -8.26 -18.38
N GLN A 101 -15.83 -8.84 -17.53
CA GLN A 101 -15.98 -10.30 -17.37
C GLN A 101 -14.63 -11.01 -17.15
N GLY A 102 -13.85 -10.50 -16.20
CA GLY A 102 -12.59 -11.08 -15.76
C GLY A 102 -12.77 -12.46 -15.12
N ASN A 103 -11.66 -13.11 -14.80
CA ASN A 103 -11.68 -14.42 -14.16
C ASN A 103 -12.37 -14.36 -12.79
N GLU A 104 -13.39 -15.20 -12.57
CA GLU A 104 -14.20 -15.23 -11.34
C GLU A 104 -13.36 -15.48 -10.08
N VAL A 105 -12.32 -16.32 -10.16
CA VAL A 105 -11.43 -16.60 -9.02
C VAL A 105 -10.67 -15.34 -8.61
N VAL A 106 -10.19 -14.58 -9.59
CA VAL A 106 -9.45 -13.33 -9.35
C VAL A 106 -10.39 -12.24 -8.83
N LEU A 107 -11.63 -12.18 -9.34
CA LEU A 107 -12.65 -11.26 -8.86
C LEU A 107 -13.02 -11.54 -7.39
N CYS A 108 -13.24 -12.80 -7.04
CA CYS A 108 -13.50 -13.21 -5.65
C CYS A 108 -12.33 -12.89 -4.72
N ALA A 109 -11.09 -13.14 -5.16
CA ALA A 109 -9.90 -12.77 -4.39
C ALA A 109 -9.80 -11.25 -4.17
N GLY A 110 -10.15 -10.45 -5.18
CA GLY A 110 -10.19 -8.99 -5.07
C GLY A 110 -11.23 -8.50 -4.08
N TYR A 111 -12.45 -9.02 -4.12
CA TYR A 111 -13.48 -8.69 -3.14
C TYR A 111 -13.10 -9.10 -1.72
N GLN A 112 -12.47 -10.27 -1.55
CA GLN A 112 -11.98 -10.72 -0.25
C GLN A 112 -10.91 -9.78 0.31
N LEU A 113 -9.92 -9.38 -0.49
CA LEU A 113 -8.90 -8.41 -0.06
C LEU A 113 -9.52 -7.05 0.30
N LEU A 114 -10.51 -6.57 -0.45
CA LEU A 114 -11.20 -5.32 -0.14
C LEU A 114 -11.90 -5.37 1.22
N GLU A 115 -12.57 -6.47 1.54
CA GLU A 115 -13.18 -6.69 2.86
C GLU A 115 -12.11 -6.72 3.96
N ASP A 116 -11.03 -7.49 3.76
CA ASP A 116 -9.94 -7.60 4.72
C ASP A 116 -9.21 -6.28 4.95
N PHE A 117 -9.04 -5.46 3.92
CA PHE A 117 -8.44 -4.13 4.01
C PHE A 117 -9.38 -3.13 4.68
N ALA A 118 -10.68 -3.17 4.38
CA ALA A 118 -11.67 -2.33 5.05
C ALA A 118 -11.68 -2.58 6.57
N ASN A 119 -11.55 -3.85 6.98
CA ASN A 119 -11.43 -4.23 8.38
C ASN A 119 -10.13 -3.69 9.04
N ARG A 120 -9.04 -3.60 8.27
CA ARG A 120 -7.74 -3.09 8.73
C ARG A 120 -7.56 -1.57 8.66
N LYS A 121 -8.39 -0.84 7.90
CA LYS A 121 -8.33 0.64 7.79
C LYS A 121 -8.39 1.38 9.14
N ARG A 122 -8.91 0.75 10.21
CA ARG A 122 -8.92 1.33 11.57
C ARG A 122 -7.61 1.17 12.34
N ASN A 123 -6.73 0.30 11.88
CA ASN A 123 -5.46 -0.06 12.51
C ASN A 123 -4.28 0.40 11.64
N THR A 124 -4.31 1.65 11.20
CA THR A 124 -3.24 2.23 10.39
C THR A 124 -2.01 2.54 11.24
N SER A 125 -0.86 2.53 10.60
CA SER A 125 0.42 2.84 11.22
C SER A 125 1.16 3.90 10.42
N PRO A 126 1.91 4.80 11.09
CA PRO A 126 2.70 5.81 10.44
C PRO A 126 3.81 5.20 9.57
N VAL A 127 4.10 5.89 8.47
CA VAL A 127 5.12 5.49 7.49
C VAL A 127 6.15 6.60 7.28
N CYS A 128 7.32 6.21 6.82
CA CYS A 128 8.38 7.09 6.37
C CYS A 128 8.93 6.60 5.03
N HIS A 129 9.85 7.38 4.44
CA HIS A 129 10.60 6.95 3.28
C HIS A 129 12.01 6.52 3.70
N VAL A 130 12.39 5.30 3.38
CA VAL A 130 13.74 4.76 3.53
C VAL A 130 14.33 4.56 2.14
N HIS A 131 15.39 5.31 1.81
CA HIS A 131 15.97 5.34 0.46
C HIS A 131 14.95 5.65 -0.66
N GLY A 132 13.93 6.47 -0.35
CA GLY A 132 12.85 6.81 -1.28
C GLY A 132 11.75 5.75 -1.40
N ILE A 133 11.81 4.67 -0.60
CA ILE A 133 10.81 3.60 -0.56
C ILE A 133 9.96 3.75 0.71
N LEU A 134 8.65 3.64 0.57
CA LEU A 134 7.72 3.70 1.70
C LEU A 134 7.93 2.51 2.66
N ALA A 135 8.09 2.78 3.95
CA ALA A 135 8.29 1.78 5.00
C ALA A 135 7.57 2.23 6.30
N PHE A 136 7.24 1.29 7.20
CA PHE A 136 6.70 1.65 8.51
C PHE A 136 7.72 2.36 9.41
N THR A 137 7.28 3.34 10.19
CA THR A 137 8.10 3.96 11.23
C THR A 137 8.18 3.04 12.44
N GLY A 138 9.36 2.50 12.72
CA GLY A 138 9.64 1.64 13.87
C GLY A 138 11.08 1.15 13.78
N GLU A 139 11.63 0.57 14.84
CA GLU A 139 12.88 -0.18 14.72
C GLU A 139 12.58 -1.55 14.10
N ALA A 140 13.52 -2.10 13.32
CA ALA A 140 13.49 -3.53 13.07
C ALA A 140 13.48 -4.21 14.44
N GLU A 141 12.60 -5.19 14.68
CA GLU A 141 12.66 -5.96 15.94
C GLU A 141 14.09 -6.44 16.10
N GLY A 142 14.80 -5.83 17.05
CA GLY A 142 16.20 -6.12 17.30
C GLY A 142 16.29 -7.60 17.59
N THR A 143 17.08 -8.30 16.79
CA THR A 143 17.65 -9.59 17.18
C THR A 143 18.33 -9.37 18.53
N THR A 144 17.65 -9.80 19.59
CA THR A 144 18.18 -9.74 20.94
C THR A 144 19.51 -10.47 20.98
N SER A 145 20.54 -9.68 21.25
CA SER A 145 21.88 -10.06 21.66
C SER A 145 21.91 -11.34 22.49
N GLY A 146 22.65 -12.33 21.97
CA GLY A 146 23.12 -13.49 22.72
C GLY A 146 24.62 -13.68 22.50
N SER A 147 25.43 -12.65 22.79
CA SER A 147 26.87 -12.82 22.92
C SER A 147 27.16 -13.65 24.18
N VAL A 148 27.26 -14.97 24.02
CA VAL A 148 27.81 -15.84 25.04
C VAL A 148 29.33 -15.73 24.95
N ALA A 149 29.92 -14.90 25.81
CA ALA A 149 31.35 -14.97 26.06
C ALA A 149 31.65 -16.32 26.75
N PRO A 150 32.62 -17.12 26.26
CA PRO A 150 32.98 -18.36 26.92
C PRO A 150 33.70 -18.03 28.24
N SER A 151 33.11 -18.48 29.36
CA SER A 151 33.76 -18.46 30.67
C SER A 151 34.85 -19.54 30.68
N MET A 152 36.10 -19.12 30.82
CA MET A 152 37.24 -19.99 31.12
C MET A 152 37.19 -20.40 32.59
N ALA A 153 37.12 -21.71 32.83
CA ALA A 153 37.46 -22.36 34.09
C ALA A 153 38.43 -23.50 33.78
#